data_AF-A0A5C1I7D6-F1
#
_entry.id   AF-A0A5C1I7D6-F1
#
_cell.length_a   1.000
_cell.length_b   1.000
_cell.length_c   1.000
_cell.angle_alpha   90.00
_cell.angle_beta   90.00
_cell.angle_gamma   90.00
#
_symmetry.space_group_name_H-M   'P 1'
#
loop_
_entity.id
_entity.type
_entity.pdbx_description
1 polymer ?
#
loop_
_entity_poly.entity_id
_entity_poly.type
_entity_poly.pdbx_seq_one_letter_code
_entity_poly.pdbx_strand_id
1 'polypeptide(L)'
;MNAGQIKYTRNLLNKLGYDENDKEEACLIHSNGRTTSLRAMDYKETLSLQKALKQACGIPTETPADKMRKKIISIAHEMRWHIQALAKSIWRR
;
A
#
# COMPACT_ATOMS: atom_id res chain seq x y z
N MET A 1 16.58 1.03 -0.91
CA MET A 1 15.20 1.02 -1.47
C MET A 1 15.23 0.71 -2.97
N ASN A 2 14.27 -0.03 -3.54
CA ASN A 2 14.19 -0.25 -5.01
C ASN A 2 13.43 0.91 -5.70
N ALA A 3 13.71 1.20 -6.97
CA ALA A 3 13.04 2.20 -7.80
C ALA A 3 11.50 2.09 -7.77
N GLY A 4 10.96 0.86 -7.76
CA GLY A 4 9.53 0.62 -7.64
C GLY A 4 8.94 1.11 -6.30
N GLN A 5 9.67 0.92 -5.19
CA GLN A 5 9.26 1.40 -3.88
C GLN A 5 9.33 2.93 -3.81
N ILE A 6 10.36 3.54 -4.39
CA ILE A 6 10.51 5.01 -4.46
C ILE A 6 9.31 5.63 -5.18
N LYS A 7 8.96 5.09 -6.35
CA LYS A 7 7.80 5.56 -7.13
C LYS A 7 6.51 5.42 -6.33
N TYR A 8 6.32 4.28 -5.67
CA TYR A 8 5.14 4.02 -4.85
C TYR A 8 5.00 4.99 -3.67
N THR A 9 6.06 5.17 -2.88
CA THR A 9 6.05 6.08 -1.73
C THR A 9 5.83 7.53 -2.17
N ARG A 10 6.49 7.96 -3.26
CA ARG A 10 6.27 9.31 -3.82
C ARG A 10 4.83 9.53 -4.26
N ASN A 11 4.20 8.53 -4.88
CA ASN A 11 2.80 8.62 -5.27
C ASN A 11 1.87 8.72 -4.06
N LEU A 12 2.16 8.02 -2.96
CA LEU A 12 1.39 8.14 -1.71
C LEU A 12 1.52 9.54 -1.09
N LEU A 13 2.74 10.06 -1.00
CA LEU A 13 2.99 11.42 -0.48
C LEU A 13 2.26 12.48 -1.30
N ASN A 14 2.32 12.37 -2.63
CA ASN A 14 1.62 13.29 -3.53
C ASN A 14 0.08 13.17 -3.40
N LYS A 15 -0.46 11.96 -3.20
CA LYS A 15 -1.90 11.76 -2.96
C LYS A 15 -2.37 12.40 -1.65
N LEU A 16 -1.50 12.48 -0.65
CA LEU A 16 -1.78 13.13 0.62
C LEU A 16 -1.54 14.64 0.59
N GLY A 17 -1.06 15.19 -0.54
CA GLY A 17 -0.83 16.62 -0.70
C GLY A 17 0.42 17.15 0.00
N TYR A 18 1.37 16.27 0.37
CA TYR A 18 2.60 16.69 1.05
C TYR A 18 3.46 17.56 0.12
N ASP A 19 3.88 18.72 0.62
CA ASP A 19 4.82 19.58 -0.08
C ASP A 19 6.25 19.01 -0.04
N GLU A 20 7.24 19.74 -0.56
CA GLU A 20 8.62 19.26 -0.60
C GLU A 20 9.26 19.23 0.79
N ASN A 21 8.90 20.15 1.68
CA ASN A 21 9.40 20.22 3.05
C ASN A 21 8.79 19.11 3.93
N ASP A 22 7.49 18.89 3.82
CA ASP A 22 6.76 17.83 4.53
C ASP A 22 7.32 16.44 4.15
N LYS A 23 7.74 16.27 2.90
CA LYS A 23 8.37 15.04 2.42
C LYS A 23 9.72 14.80 3.08
N GLU A 24 10.54 15.84 3.20
CA GLU A 24 11.84 15.76 3.85
C GLU A 24 11.68 15.47 5.34
N GLU A 25 10.74 16.14 6.01
CA GLU A 25 10.43 15.92 7.42
C GLU A 25 9.93 14.49 7.66
N ALA A 26 9.01 13.98 6.82
CA ALA A 26 8.55 12.60 6.90
C ALA A 26 9.70 11.59 6.72
N CYS A 27 10.64 11.86 5.81
CA CYS A 27 11.83 11.02 5.65
C CYS A 27 12.73 11.08 6.90
N LEU A 28 12.90 12.25 7.50
CA LEU A 28 13.73 12.45 8.67
C LEU A 28 13.17 11.70 9.89
N ILE A 29 11.86 11.84 10.14
CA ILE A 29 11.15 11.17 11.24
C ILE A 29 11.26 9.65 11.10
N HIS A 30 11.01 9.12 9.91
CA HIS A 30 11.00 7.67 9.69
C HIS A 30 12.39 7.05 9.45
N SER A 31 13.44 7.87 9.33
CA SER A 31 14.84 7.44 9.29
C SER A 31 15.59 7.72 10.59
N ASN A 32 14.90 8.12 11.67
CA ASN A 32 15.51 8.50 12.95
C ASN A 32 16.61 9.56 12.80
N GLY A 33 16.38 10.59 11.96
CA GLY A 33 17.32 11.69 11.76
C GLY A 33 18.44 11.40 10.75
N ARG A 34 18.45 10.24 10.10
CA ARG A 34 19.55 9.85 9.21
C ARG A 34 19.51 10.51 7.84
N THR A 35 18.32 10.69 7.25
CA THR A 35 18.22 11.25 5.90
C THR A 35 16.90 11.96 5.62
N THR A 36 16.97 13.01 4.80
CA THR A 36 15.81 13.73 4.22
C THR A 36 15.36 13.13 2.88
N SER A 37 16.13 12.22 2.28
CA SER A 37 15.89 11.74 0.93
C SER A 37 15.31 10.33 0.90
N LEU A 38 14.18 10.16 0.22
CA LEU A 38 13.59 8.84 -0.09
C LEU A 38 14.61 7.88 -0.73
N ARG A 39 15.54 8.38 -1.56
CA ARG A 39 16.52 7.52 -2.24
C ARG A 39 17.55 6.94 -1.27
N ALA A 40 17.84 7.66 -0.20
CA ALA A 40 18.83 7.26 0.79
C ALA A 40 18.22 6.40 1.90
N MET A 41 16.89 6.25 1.96
CA MET A 41 16.21 5.42 2.96
C MET A 41 16.47 3.92 2.77
N ASP A 42 16.63 3.23 3.89
CA ASP A 42 16.75 1.79 3.96
C ASP A 42 15.40 1.10 3.81
N TYR A 43 15.43 -0.21 3.57
CA TYR A 43 14.22 -1.00 3.38
C TYR A 43 13.27 -0.92 4.59
N LYS A 44 13.81 -1.02 5.81
CA LYS A 44 13.02 -0.98 7.05
C LYS A 44 12.37 0.39 7.27
N GLU A 45 13.14 1.47 7.10
CA GLU A 45 12.67 2.84 7.23
C GLU A 45 11.57 3.15 6.20
N THR A 46 11.80 2.73 4.95
CA THR A 46 10.82 2.86 3.86
C THR A 46 9.51 2.15 4.20
N LEU A 47 9.60 0.93 4.73
CA LEU A 47 8.42 0.13 5.06
C LEU A 47 7.64 0.77 6.22
N SER A 48 8.34 1.34 7.20
CA SER A 48 7.72 2.14 8.26
C SER A 48 6.98 3.35 7.71
N LEU A 49 7.64 4.15 6.86
CA LEU A 49 7.03 5.31 6.20
C LEU A 49 5.80 4.91 5.37
N GLN A 50 5.91 3.86 4.54
CA GLN A 50 4.79 3.38 3.74
C GLN A 50 3.61 2.89 4.59
N LYS A 51 3.87 2.29 5.76
CA LYS A 51 2.81 1.87 6.68
C LYS A 51 2.07 3.07 7.26
N ALA A 52 2.81 4.10 7.70
CA ALA A 52 2.22 5.35 8.19
C ALA A 52 1.39 6.06 7.10
N LEU A 53 1.93 6.18 5.89
CA LEU A 53 1.23 6.80 4.76
C LEU A 53 -0.04 6.02 4.36
N LYS A 54 0.00 4.68 4.37
CA LYS A 54 -1.18 3.85 4.09
C LYS A 54 -2.28 4.03 5.12
N GLN A 55 -1.92 4.11 6.41
CA GLN A 55 -2.86 4.38 7.48
C GLN A 55 -3.51 5.76 7.29
N ALA A 56 -2.71 6.79 6.97
CA ALA A 56 -3.21 8.13 6.68
C ALA A 56 -4.15 8.16 5.45
N CYS A 57 -3.86 7.39 4.41
CA CYS A 57 -4.72 7.28 3.22
C CYS A 57 -5.96 6.38 3.42
N GLY A 58 -6.15 5.75 4.59
CA GLY A 58 -7.20 4.74 4.78
C GLY A 58 -7.04 3.50 3.91
N ILE A 59 -5.83 3.24 3.37
CA ILE A 59 -5.56 2.07 2.54
C ILE A 59 -5.35 0.88 3.49
N PRO A 60 -6.20 -0.17 3.43
CA PRO A 60 -6.04 -1.32 4.27
C PRO A 60 -4.68 -1.97 4.02
N THR A 61 -3.99 -2.32 5.10
CA THR A 61 -2.72 -3.03 5.02
C THR A 61 -3.01 -4.46 4.56
N GLU A 62 -2.74 -4.76 3.29
CA GLU A 62 -2.97 -6.10 2.75
C GLU A 62 -2.14 -7.15 3.50
N THR A 63 -2.82 -8.14 4.05
CA THR A 63 -2.18 -9.30 4.65
C THR A 63 -1.68 -10.27 3.57
N PRO A 64 -0.73 -11.16 3.87
CA PRO A 64 -0.38 -12.25 2.95
C PRO A 64 -1.59 -13.09 2.52
N ALA A 65 -2.57 -13.26 3.43
CA ALA A 65 -3.82 -13.93 3.13
C ALA A 65 -4.67 -13.16 2.09
N ASP A 66 -4.73 -11.83 2.16
CA ASP A 66 -5.44 -11.02 1.15
C ASP A 66 -4.80 -11.14 -0.24
N LYS A 67 -3.47 -11.15 -0.29
CA LYS A 67 -2.74 -11.35 -1.55
C LYS A 67 -3.05 -12.72 -2.16
N MET A 68 -3.10 -13.76 -1.31
CA MET A 68 -3.45 -15.10 -1.77
C MET A 68 -4.89 -15.17 -2.27
N ARG A 69 -5.85 -14.57 -1.53
CA ARG A 69 -7.24 -14.46 -1.97
C ARG A 69 -7.36 -13.81 -3.35
N LYS A 70 -6.70 -12.67 -3.56
CA LYS A 70 -6.70 -11.98 -4.88
C LYS A 70 -6.10 -12.84 -5.99
N LYS A 71 -5.02 -13.57 -5.70
CA LYS A 71 -4.40 -14.49 -6.68
C LYS A 71 -5.35 -15.62 -7.06
N ILE A 72 -6.01 -16.24 -6.08
CA ILE A 72 -7.01 -17.30 -6.33
C ILE A 72 -8.15 -16.77 -7.20
N ILE A 73 -8.67 -15.58 -6.89
CA ILE A 73 -9.74 -14.95 -7.68
C ILE A 73 -9.27 -14.67 -9.11
N SER A 74 -8.04 -14.17 -9.29
CA SER A 74 -7.45 -13.93 -10.61
C SER A 74 -7.38 -15.21 -11.43
N ILE A 75 -6.86 -16.30 -10.85
CA ILE A 75 -6.76 -17.61 -11.50
C ILE A 75 -8.16 -18.16 -11.84
N ALA A 76 -9.13 -18.02 -10.92
CA ALA A 76 -10.50 -18.44 -11.18
C ALA A 76 -11.11 -17.68 -12.39
N HIS A 77 -10.86 -16.38 -12.51
CA HIS A 77 -11.29 -15.60 -13.68
C HIS A 77 -10.60 -16.08 -14.97
N GLU A 78 -9.29 -16.35 -14.94
CA GLU A 78 -8.55 -16.90 -16.09
C GLU A 78 -9.07 -18.26 -16.53
N MET A 79 -9.44 -19.12 -15.57
CA MET A 79 -10.05 -20.43 -15.81
C MET A 79 -11.54 -20.36 -16.20
N ARG A 80 -12.11 -19.14 -16.31
CA ARG A 80 -13.55 -18.89 -16.50
C ARG A 80 -14.44 -19.55 -15.45
N TRP A 81 -13.88 -19.79 -14.26
CA TRP A 81 -14.66 -20.18 -13.09
C TRP A 81 -15.37 -18.94 -12.58
N HIS A 82 -16.57 -18.71 -13.11
CA HIS A 82 -17.45 -17.71 -12.56
C HIS A 82 -17.82 -18.14 -11.14
N ILE A 83 -17.30 -17.40 -10.17
CA ILE A 83 -17.87 -17.40 -8.82
C ILE A 83 -19.29 -16.89 -9.05
N GLN A 84 -20.27 -17.80 -9.06
CA GLN A 84 -21.66 -17.42 -8.92
C GLN A 84 -21.71 -16.68 -7.59
N ALA A 85 -21.64 -15.35 -7.65
CA ALA A 85 -21.90 -14.52 -6.49
C ALA A 85 -23.19 -15.06 -5.92
N LEU A 86 -23.12 -15.57 -4.68
CA LEU A 86 -24.27 -16.06 -3.93
C LEU A 86 -25.45 -15.22 -4.33
N ALA A 87 -26.42 -15.85 -4.99
CA ALA A 87 -27.65 -15.20 -5.34
C ALA A 87 -28.12 -14.47 -4.07
N LYS A 88 -28.20 -13.15 -4.13
CA LYS A 88 -28.89 -12.31 -3.15
C LYS A 88 -30.41 -12.58 -3.21
N SER A 89 -30.79 -13.83 -3.32
CA SER A 89 -32.15 -14.33 -3.23
C SER A 89 -32.08 -15.56 -2.34
N ILE A 90 -32.26 -15.37 -1.04
CA ILE A 90 -32.75 -16.36 -0.07
C ILE A 90 -32.73 -15.61 1.28
N TRP A 91 -33.88 -14.99 1.58
CA TRP A 91 -34.38 -14.68 2.93
C TRP A 91 -33.70 -13.56 3.74
N ARG A 92 -34.16 -12.32 3.55
CA ARG A 92 -34.63 -11.53 4.69
C ARG A 92 -36.08 -11.12 4.40
N ARG A 93 -36.95 -11.55 5.33
CA ARG A 93 -38.38 -11.25 5.43
C ARG A 93 -38.65 -9.76 5.36
#